data_AF-A0A7Y5VU10-F1
#
_entry.id   AF-A0A7Y5VU10-F1
#
_cell.length_a   1.000
_cell.length_b   1.000
_cell.length_c   1.000
_cell.angle_alpha   90.00
_cell.angle_beta   90.00
_cell.angle_gamma   90.00
#
_symmetry.space_group_name_H-M   'P 1'
#
loop_
_entity.id
_entity.type
_entity.pdbx_description
1 polymer ?
#
loop_
_entity_poly.entity_id
_entity_poly.type
_entity_poly.pdbx_seq_one_letter_code
_entity_poly.pdbx_strand_id
1 'polypeptide(L)' 'MPVPTYRCATCDRPMQWSGALPDLYPFCSKRCKLVDLGRWLREKHAIEYHPKPEERPEPPPPATPDDRP' A
#
# COMPACT_ATOMS: atom_id res chain seq x y z
N MET A 1 1.03 -18.84 30.88
CA MET A 1 1.12 -17.64 30.00
C MET A 1 0.91 -18.11 28.56
N PRO A 2 -0.08 -17.58 27.82
CA PRO A 2 -0.26 -17.95 26.42
C PRO A 2 0.94 -17.49 25.56
N VAL A 3 1.34 -18.31 24.60
CA VAL A 3 2.41 -17.97 23.65
C VAL A 3 1.90 -16.83 22.74
N PRO A 4 2.64 -15.72 22.59
CA PRO A 4 2.26 -14.65 21.67
C PRO A 4 2.09 -15.15 20.22
N THR A 5 1.10 -14.61 19.52
CA THR A 5 0.78 -15.01 18.13
C THR A 5 0.60 -13.82 17.21
N TYR A 6 1.16 -13.88 15.99
CA TYR A 6 1.01 -12.86 14.94
C TYR A 6 0.36 -13.49 13.72
N ARG A 7 -0.23 -12.66 12.85
CA ARG A 7 -0.77 -13.10 11.58
C ARG A 7 0.15 -12.74 10.44
N CYS A 8 0.32 -13.67 9.51
CA CYS A 8 1.10 -13.41 8.31
C CYS A 8 0.45 -12.31 7.47
N ALA A 9 1.18 -11.23 7.17
CA ALA A 9 0.64 -10.10 6.39
C ALA A 9 0.16 -10.47 4.97
N THR A 10 0.60 -11.61 4.42
CA THR A 10 0.25 -12.03 3.05
C THR A 10 -0.90 -13.02 2.98
N CYS A 11 -0.99 -13.97 3.93
CA CYS A 11 -1.91 -15.11 3.88
C CYS A 11 -2.72 -15.32 5.16
N ASP A 12 -2.60 -14.43 6.14
CA ASP A 12 -3.30 -14.43 7.43
C ASP A 12 -3.08 -15.66 8.33
N ARG A 13 -2.13 -16.53 7.98
CA ARG A 13 -1.79 -17.70 8.81
C ARG A 13 -1.32 -17.25 10.22
N PRO A 14 -1.87 -17.82 11.30
CA PRO A 14 -1.41 -17.56 12.66
C PRO A 14 -0.05 -18.22 12.90
N MET A 15 0.88 -17.46 13.48
CA MET A 15 2.23 -17.88 13.80
C MET A 15 2.50 -17.63 15.27
N GLN A 16 2.95 -18.65 15.98
CA GLN A 16 3.44 -18.51 17.35
C GLN A 16 4.87 -17.97 17.34
N TRP A 17 5.21 -17.12 18.30
CA TRP A 17 6.59 -16.71 18.53
C TRP A 17 6.92 -16.80 20.01
N SER A 18 8.13 -17.26 20.32
CA SER A 18 8.64 -17.36 21.68
C SER A 18 10.04 -16.75 21.71
N GLY A 19 10.23 -15.70 22.52
CA GLY A 19 11.48 -14.95 22.55
C GLY A 19 11.51 -13.85 21.50
N ALA A 20 12.59 -13.79 20.71
CA ALA A 20 12.78 -12.78 19.67
C ALA A 20 11.82 -12.98 18.48
N LEU A 21 11.55 -11.89 17.75
CA LEU A 21 10.79 -11.96 16.50
C LEU A 21 11.58 -12.78 15.46
N PRO A 22 10.92 -13.67 14.68
CA PRO A 22 11.56 -14.38 13.59
C PRO A 22 12.09 -13.42 12.51
N ASP A 23 13.19 -13.76 11.85
CA ASP A 23 13.77 -12.97 10.75
C ASP A 23 12.79 -12.73 9.58
N LEU A 24 11.81 -13.61 9.43
CA LEU A 24 10.78 -13.52 8.41
C LEU A 24 9.57 -12.70 8.82
N TYR A 25 9.46 -12.26 10.08
CA TYR A 25 8.36 -11.42 10.54
C TYR A 25 8.21 -10.18 9.63
N PRO A 26 6.98 -9.81 9.19
CA PRO A 26 5.66 -10.34 9.59
C PRO A 26 5.13 -11.48 8.70
N PHE A 27 5.99 -12.26 8.05
CA PHE A 27 5.62 -13.30 7.08
C PHE A 27 5.88 -14.72 7.63
N CYS A 28 5.02 -15.68 7.26
CA CYS A 28 5.20 -17.09 7.65
C CYS A 28 6.25 -17.83 6.82
N SER A 29 6.71 -17.26 5.70
CA SER A 29 7.68 -17.90 4.78
C SER A 29 8.31 -16.90 3.82
N LYS A 30 9.45 -17.27 3.22
CA LYS A 30 10.08 -16.53 2.11
C LYS A 30 9.12 -16.32 0.94
N ARG A 31 8.26 -17.29 0.63
CA ARG A 31 7.23 -17.17 -0.41
C ARG A 31 6.27 -16.02 -0.12
N CYS A 32 5.77 -15.90 1.11
CA CYS A 32 4.85 -14.82 1.48
C CYS A 32 5.51 -13.45 1.37
N LYS A 33 6.77 -13.31 1.82
CA LYS A 33 7.56 -12.09 1.64
C LYS A 33 7.68 -11.68 0.16
N LEU A 34 7.96 -12.64 -0.72
CA LEU A 34 8.08 -12.37 -2.17
C LEU A 34 6.74 -12.03 -2.82
N VAL A 35 5.65 -12.67 -2.40
CA VAL A 35 4.29 -12.35 -2.89
C VAL A 35 3.90 -10.94 -2.48
N ASP A 36 4.18 -10.54 -1.24
CA ASP A 36 3.92 -9.19 -0.75
C ASP A 36 4.68 -8.14 -1.56
N LEU A 37 5.99 -8.34 -1.75
CA LEU A 37 6.80 -7.51 -2.62
C LEU A 37 6.22 -7.43 -4.05
N GLY A 38 5.74 -8.55 -4.59
CA GLY A 38 5.09 -8.60 -5.89
C GLY A 38 3.74 -7.87 -5.95
N ARG A 39 3.05 -7.64 -4.83
CA ARG A 39 1.83 -6.82 -4.78
C ARG A 39 2.18 -5.34 -4.83
N TRP A 40 3.20 -4.92 -4.08
CA TRP A 40 3.73 -3.56 -4.13
C TRP A 40 4.19 -3.16 -5.54
N LEU A 41 5.00 -4.00 -6.19
CA LEU A 41 5.49 -3.73 -7.56
C LEU A 41 4.38 -3.67 -8.61
N ARG A 42 3.19 -4.20 -8.30
CA ARG A 42 2.01 -4.17 -9.18
C ARG A 42 0.98 -3.13 -8.74
N GLU A 43 1.37 -2.20 -7.86
CA GLU A 43 0.51 -1.14 -7.34
C GLU A 43 -0.80 -1.66 -6.71
N LYS A 44 -0.82 -2.93 -6.26
CA LYS A 44 -1.98 -3.48 -5.52
C LYS A 44 -2.08 -2.93 -4.10
N HIS A 45 -1.06 -2.21 -3.66
CA HIS A 45 -1.03 -1.44 -2.43
C HIS A 45 -0.89 0.03 -2.82
N ALA A 46 -2.01 0.61 -3.24
CA ALA A 46 -2.15 2.02 -3.55
C ALA A 46 -3.02 2.67 -2.48
N ILE A 47 -2.67 3.90 -2.11
CA ILE A 47 -3.51 4.76 -1.26
C ILE A 47 -4.23 5.70 -2.21
N GLU A 48 -5.56 5.70 -2.17
CA GLU A 48 -6.35 6.64 -2.96
C GLU A 48 -6.06 8.07 -2.49
N TYR A 49 -5.67 8.93 -3.44
CA TYR A 49 -5.48 10.34 -3.18
C TYR A 49 -6.72 11.11 -3.63
N HIS A 50 -7.35 11.80 -2.68
CA HIS A 50 -8.43 12.74 -2.96
C HIS A 50 -7.89 14.17 -2.82
N PRO A 51 -7.63 14.88 -3.93
CA PRO A 51 -7.11 16.25 -3.87
C PRO A 51 -8.11 17.18 -3.18
N LYS A 52 -7.61 18.12 -2.40
CA LYS A 52 -8.46 19.21 -1.88
C LYS A 52 -8.90 20.12 -3.04
N PRO A 53 -10.03 20.83 -2.90
CA PRO A 53 -10.50 21.78 -3.92
C PRO A 53 -9.42 22.80 -4.33
N GLU A 54 -8.58 23.21 -3.38
CA GLU A 54 -7.49 24.19 -3.54
C GLU A 54 -6.30 23.66 -4.37
N GLU A 55 -6.14 22.34 -4.43
CA GLU A 55 -5.04 21.65 -5.14
C GLU A 55 -5.45 21.24 -6.56
N ARG A 56 -6.72 21.44 -6.92
CA ARG A 56 -7.20 21.17 -8.28
C ARG A 56 -6.65 22.25 -9.21
N PRO A 57 -6.05 21.87 -10.36
CA PRO A 57 -5.65 22.85 -11.35
C PRO A 57 -6.88 23.67 -11.76
N GLU A 58 -6.73 24.99 -11.76
CA GLU A 58 -7.77 25.87 -12.28
C GLU A 58 -8.04 25.51 -13.74
N PRO A 59 -9.31 25.54 -14.19
CA PRO A 59 -9.60 25.39 -15.60
C PRO A 59 -8.83 26.47 -16.38
N PRO A 60 -8.41 26.18 -17.62
CA PRO A 60 -7.77 27.20 -18.44
C PRO A 60 -8.69 28.42 -18.55
N PRO A 61 -8.12 29.64 -18.61
CA PRO A 61 -8.92 30.84 -18.78
C PRO A 61 -9.81 30.70 -20.03
N PRO A 62 -11.01 31.31 -20.02
CA PRO A 62 -11.88 31.28 -21.19
C PRO A 62 -11.14 31.84 -22.41
N ALA A 63 -11.26 31.17 -23.55
CA ALA A 63 -10.71 31.66 -24.81
C ALA A 63 -11.29 33.05 -25.11
N THR A 64 -10.42 34.03 -25.35
CA THR A 64 -10.85 35.38 -25.72
C THR A 64 -11.26 35.42 -27.20
N PRO A 65 -12.14 36.36 -27.61
CA PRO A 65 -12.57 36.47 -29.01
C PRO A 65 -11.44 36.75 -30.02
N ASP A 66 -10.31 37.28 -29.55
CA ASP A 66 -9.10 37.60 -30.33
C ASP A 66 -8.31 36.34 -30.76
N ASP A 67 -8.63 35.18 -30.18
CA ASP A 67 -8.00 33.88 -30.48
C ASP A 67 -8.64 33.17 -31.69
N ARG A 68 -9.65 33.79 -32.33
CA ARG A 68 -10.29 33.24 -33.54
C ARG A 68 -9.53 33.72 -34.78
N PRO A 69 -9.11 32.82 -35.68
CA PRO A 69 -8.37 33.18 -36.89
C PRO A 69 -9.18 34.08 -37.83
#